data_AF-A0A9D1VY10-F1
#
_entry.id   AF-A0A9D1VY10-F1
#
_cell.length_a   1.000
_cell.length_b   1.000
_cell.length_c   1.000
_cell.angle_alpha   90.00
_cell.angle_beta   90.00
_cell.angle_gamma   90.00
#
_symmetry.space_group_name_H-M   'P 1'
#
loop_
_entity.id
_entity.type
_entity.pdbx_description
1 polymer ?
#
loop_
_entity_poly.entity_id
_entity_poly.type
_entity_poly.pdbx_seq_one_letter_code
_entity_poly.pdbx_strand_id
1 'polypeptide(L)'
;MKIGMEELEDLRDGLERLLEFIRGMEQGELPYFYRYFSTMKSNIEMFFCIGCEDIADFFPVLERDWKASHMMFIGVQDYDLRKEHPEADPMLCLYFARLLAEVGKYFERGKAEFVREGSSAV
;
A
#
# COMPACT_ATOMS: atom_id res chain seq x y z
N MET A 1 -11.43 6.75 -14.39
CA MET A 1 -12.12 5.49 -14.05
C MET A 1 -12.28 5.60 -12.55
N LYS A 2 -13.53 5.61 -12.07
CA LYS A 2 -13.83 5.84 -10.66
C LYS A 2 -13.26 4.72 -9.81
N ILE A 3 -12.48 5.06 -8.79
CA ILE A 3 -12.12 4.07 -7.77
C ILE A 3 -13.41 3.62 -7.09
N GLY A 4 -13.71 2.33 -7.21
CA GLY A 4 -14.88 1.68 -6.67
C GLY A 4 -14.52 0.57 -5.69
N MET A 5 -15.55 -0.19 -5.30
CA MET A 5 -15.41 -1.30 -4.34
C MET A 5 -14.49 -2.39 -4.87
N GLU A 6 -14.51 -2.66 -6.19
CA GLU A 6 -13.60 -3.62 -6.83
C GLU A 6 -12.14 -3.18 -6.70
N GLU A 7 -11.81 -1.91 -6.98
CA GLU A 7 -10.44 -1.42 -6.79
C GLU A 7 -9.99 -1.43 -5.32
N LEU A 8 -10.92 -1.23 -4.39
CA LEU A 8 -10.63 -1.32 -2.96
C LEU A 8 -10.36 -2.77 -2.52
N GLU A 9 -11.07 -3.73 -3.10
CA GLU A 9 -10.83 -5.16 -2.92
C GLU A 9 -9.48 -5.57 -3.53
N ASP A 10 -9.17 -5.12 -4.75
CA ASP A 10 -7.86 -5.33 -5.37
C ASP A 10 -6.71 -4.78 -4.49
N LEU A 11 -6.92 -3.62 -3.86
CA LEU A 11 -5.95 -3.05 -2.92
C LEU A 11 -5.76 -3.94 -1.70
N ARG A 12 -6.84 -4.45 -1.09
CA ARG A 12 -6.78 -5.38 0.05
C ARG A 12 -5.94 -6.62 -0.29
N ASP A 13 -6.21 -7.21 -1.45
CA ASP A 13 -5.54 -8.44 -1.89
C ASP A 13 -4.09 -8.18 -2.32
N GLY A 14 -3.80 -6.99 -2.86
CA GLY A 14 -2.43 -6.52 -3.10
C GLY A 14 -1.65 -6.33 -1.79
N LEU A 15 -2.27 -5.74 -0.78
CA LEU A 15 -1.67 -5.55 0.54
C LEU A 15 -1.41 -6.89 1.23
N GLU A 16 -2.34 -7.85 1.19
CA GLU A 16 -2.10 -9.21 1.73
C GLU A 16 -0.85 -9.82 1.12
N ARG A 17 -0.76 -9.88 -0.22
CA ARG A 17 0.38 -10.49 -0.92
C ARG A 17 1.70 -9.79 -0.58
N LEU A 18 1.70 -8.46 -0.45
CA LEU A 18 2.87 -7.68 -0.06
C LEU A 18 3.29 -7.99 1.39
N LEU A 19 2.33 -8.06 2.32
CA LEU A 19 2.58 -8.34 3.73
C LEU A 19 3.10 -9.76 3.95
N GLU A 20 2.49 -10.76 3.29
CA GLU A 20 2.94 -12.15 3.31
C GLU A 20 4.36 -12.28 2.76
N PHE A 21 4.67 -11.59 1.66
CA PHE A 21 6.02 -11.56 1.10
C PHE A 21 7.04 -11.01 2.10
N ILE A 22 6.79 -9.82 2.68
CA ILE A 22 7.74 -9.20 3.64
C ILE A 22 7.92 -10.10 4.87
N ARG A 23 6.84 -10.67 5.40
CA ARG A 23 6.91 -11.64 6.52
C ARG A 23 7.70 -12.89 6.17
N GLY A 24 7.61 -13.37 4.93
CA GLY A 24 8.36 -14.53 4.46
C GLY A 24 9.85 -14.27 4.34
N MET A 25 10.24 -13.02 4.05
CA MET A 25 11.64 -12.61 3.99
C MET A 25 12.22 -12.37 5.39
N GLU A 26 11.49 -11.62 6.22
CA GLU A 26 12.01 -11.12 7.49
C GLU A 26 11.81 -12.14 8.62
N GLN A 27 12.90 -12.78 9.07
CA GLN A 27 12.90 -13.67 10.23
C GLN A 27 13.24 -12.90 11.51
N GLY A 28 12.32 -12.03 11.97
CA GLY A 28 12.52 -11.27 13.19
C GLY A 28 11.69 -10.00 13.26
N GLU A 29 12.37 -8.86 13.40
CA GLU A 29 11.73 -7.54 13.44
C GLU A 29 11.32 -7.11 12.03
N LEU A 30 10.04 -6.80 11.86
CA LEU A 30 9.52 -6.32 10.59
C LEU A 30 9.95 -4.87 10.35
N PRO A 31 10.25 -4.48 9.08
CA PRO A 31 10.56 -3.11 8.74
C PRO A 31 9.47 -2.14 9.20
N TYR A 32 9.86 -0.96 9.65
CA TYR A 32 8.92 0.01 10.25
C TYR A 32 7.72 0.33 9.34
N PHE A 33 7.93 0.47 8.03
CA PHE A 33 6.86 0.75 7.07
C PHE A 33 5.80 -0.35 6.98
N TYR A 34 6.13 -1.59 7.35
CA TYR A 34 5.24 -2.76 7.31
C TYR A 34 3.92 -2.47 8.03
N ARG A 35 4.00 -1.79 9.18
CA ARG A 35 2.83 -1.48 10.00
C ARG A 35 1.80 -0.64 9.26
N TYR A 36 2.22 0.26 8.36
CA TYR A 36 1.28 1.10 7.60
C TYR A 36 0.54 0.28 6.55
N PHE A 37 1.22 -0.65 5.87
CA PHE A 37 0.56 -1.61 4.97
C PHE A 37 -0.43 -2.49 5.74
N SER A 38 -0.04 -2.98 6.92
CA SER A 38 -0.92 -3.77 7.77
C SER A 38 -2.14 -2.97 8.23
N THR A 39 -1.95 -1.73 8.66
CA THR A 39 -3.04 -0.83 9.08
C THR A 39 -3.99 -0.53 7.93
N MET A 40 -3.49 -0.24 6.73
CA MET A 40 -4.34 -0.03 5.55
C MET A 40 -5.19 -1.25 5.26
N LYS A 41 -4.60 -2.45 5.25
CA LYS A 41 -5.34 -3.69 5.02
C LYS A 41 -6.46 -3.88 6.04
N SER A 42 -6.14 -3.76 7.34
CA SER A 42 -7.14 -3.91 8.40
C SER A 42 -8.23 -2.84 8.33
N ASN A 43 -7.90 -1.61 7.95
CA ASN A 43 -8.90 -0.56 7.73
C ASN A 43 -9.85 -0.92 6.60
N ILE A 44 -9.35 -1.49 5.50
CA ILE A 44 -10.18 -1.94 4.36
C ILE A 44 -11.08 -3.11 4.78
N GLU A 45 -10.55 -4.08 5.51
CA GLU A 45 -11.34 -5.21 6.06
C GLU A 45 -12.47 -4.70 6.97
N MET A 46 -12.18 -3.72 7.83
CA MET A 46 -13.19 -3.08 8.67
C MET A 46 -14.23 -2.30 7.85
N PHE A 47 -13.79 -1.55 6.83
CA PHE A 47 -14.67 -0.82 5.92
C PHE A 47 -15.71 -1.75 5.26
N PHE A 48 -15.27 -2.91 4.76
CA PHE A 48 -16.17 -3.94 4.22
C PHE A 48 -17.06 -4.57 5.30
N CYS A 49 -16.50 -4.87 6.48
CA CYS A 49 -17.23 -5.50 7.59
C CYS A 49 -18.43 -4.66 8.06
N ILE A 50 -18.29 -3.33 8.10
CA ILE A 50 -19.37 -2.43 8.53
C ILE A 50 -20.34 -2.07 7.39
N GLY A 51 -20.12 -2.58 6.17
CA GLY A 51 -20.95 -2.28 5.00
C GLY A 51 -20.87 -0.82 4.56
N CYS A 52 -19.71 -0.16 4.71
CA CYS A 52 -19.52 1.19 4.20
C CYS A 52 -19.36 1.14 2.68
N GLU A 53 -19.84 2.19 2.00
CA GLU A 53 -19.70 2.36 0.55
C GLU A 53 -19.05 3.70 0.18
N ASP A 54 -18.81 4.58 1.16
CA ASP A 54 -18.23 5.91 0.92
C ASP A 54 -16.70 5.85 0.85
N ILE A 55 -16.21 5.48 -0.34
CA ILE A 55 -14.78 5.41 -0.65
C ILE A 55 -14.14 6.81 -0.66
N ALA A 56 -14.90 7.87 -0.97
CA ALA A 56 -14.34 9.22 -1.09
C ALA A 56 -13.83 9.74 0.27
N ASP A 57 -14.58 9.50 1.34
CA ASP A 57 -14.16 9.84 2.70
C ASP A 57 -13.10 8.87 3.25
N PHE A 58 -13.08 7.62 2.76
CA PHE A 58 -12.12 6.61 3.20
C PHE A 58 -10.75 6.75 2.53
N PHE A 59 -10.70 7.18 1.27
CA PHE A 59 -9.47 7.30 0.48
C PHE A 59 -8.38 8.15 1.18
N PRO A 60 -8.67 9.34 1.75
CA PRO A 60 -7.67 10.14 2.46
C PRO A 60 -6.99 9.41 3.62
N VAL A 61 -7.71 8.49 4.30
CA VAL A 61 -7.14 7.69 5.40
C VAL A 61 -6.09 6.72 4.86
N LEU A 62 -6.41 6.02 3.78
CA LEU A 62 -5.47 5.11 3.11
C LEU A 62 -4.31 5.89 2.49
N GLU A 63 -4.58 7.04 1.86
CA GLU A 63 -3.55 7.86 1.23
C GLU A 63 -2.54 8.41 2.25
N ARG A 64 -3.01 8.79 3.46
CA ARG A 64 -2.14 9.18 4.57
C ARG A 64 -1.18 8.04 4.94
N ASP A 65 -1.69 6.83 5.10
CA ASP A 65 -0.88 5.69 5.52
C ASP A 65 0.09 5.25 4.40
N TRP A 66 -0.33 5.35 3.13
CA TRP A 66 0.55 5.16 1.98
C TRP A 66 1.69 6.19 1.95
N LYS A 67 1.41 7.47 2.21
CA LYS A 67 2.47 8.50 2.30
C LYS A 67 3.40 8.21 3.49
N ALA A 68 2.86 7.78 4.62
CA ALA A 68 3.65 7.45 5.81
C ALA A 68 4.55 6.22 5.60
N SER A 69 4.13 5.24 4.79
CA SER A 69 4.97 4.10 4.41
C SER A 69 6.16 4.49 3.54
N HIS A 70 6.22 5.72 3.03
CA HIS A 70 7.30 6.27 2.19
C HIS A 70 8.14 7.34 2.92
N MET A 71 8.07 7.41 4.25
CA MET A 71 8.85 8.39 5.02
C MET A 71 10.36 8.12 4.89
N MET A 72 11.16 9.18 4.81
CA MET A 72 12.63 9.08 4.66
C MET A 72 13.27 8.23 5.78
N PHE A 73 14.27 7.40 5.44
CA PHE A 73 15.06 6.52 6.31
C PHE A 73 14.37 5.26 6.83
N ILE A 74 13.05 5.26 6.93
CA ILE A 74 12.26 4.16 7.51
C ILE A 74 11.14 3.68 6.56
N GLY A 75 11.11 4.24 5.36
CA GLY A 75 10.11 3.99 4.35
C GLY A 75 10.51 2.84 3.45
N VAL A 76 9.50 2.36 2.71
CA VAL A 76 9.64 1.23 1.81
C VAL A 76 10.66 1.46 0.69
N GLN A 77 10.91 2.72 0.30
CA GLN A 77 11.92 3.07 -0.70
C GLN A 77 13.37 2.83 -0.24
N ASP A 78 13.59 2.79 1.07
CA ASP A 78 14.91 2.58 1.68
C ASP A 78 15.12 1.10 2.07
N TYR A 79 14.14 0.24 1.77
CA TYR A 79 14.19 -1.19 2.06
C TYR A 79 15.03 -1.93 1.02
N ASP A 80 16.13 -2.52 1.48
CA ASP A 80 16.95 -3.44 0.69
C ASP A 80 16.86 -4.86 1.26
N LEU A 81 16.06 -5.69 0.59
CA LEU A 81 15.85 -7.10 0.92
C LEU A 81 17.16 -7.90 0.99
N ARG A 82 18.14 -7.56 0.15
CA ARG A 82 19.41 -8.31 0.07
C ARG A 82 20.45 -7.84 1.07
N LYS A 83 20.17 -6.76 1.81
CA LYS A 83 21.05 -6.28 2.87
C LYS A 83 21.15 -7.30 4.00
N GLU A 84 20.00 -7.81 4.46
CA GLU A 84 19.91 -8.82 5.51
C GLU A 84 19.85 -10.26 4.95
N HIS A 85 19.56 -10.41 3.65
CA HIS A 85 19.56 -11.69 2.93
C HIS A 85 20.42 -11.67 1.65
N PRO A 86 21.77 -11.57 1.75
CA PRO A 86 22.65 -11.45 0.58
C PRO A 86 22.51 -12.57 -0.46
N GLU A 87 22.15 -13.76 0.01
CA GLU A 87 21.92 -14.99 -0.75
C GLU A 87 20.55 -15.07 -1.45
N ALA A 88 19.62 -14.16 -1.14
CA ALA A 88 18.31 -14.14 -1.75
C ALA A 88 18.40 -13.97 -3.28
N ASP A 89 17.55 -14.71 -4.01
CA ASP A 89 17.47 -14.62 -5.46
C ASP A 89 17.15 -13.16 -5.87
N PRO A 90 17.95 -12.51 -6.74
CA PRO A 90 17.67 -11.17 -7.24
C PRO A 90 16.27 -11.00 -7.84
N MET A 91 15.64 -12.07 -8.32
CA MET A 91 14.27 -12.06 -8.80
C MET A 91 13.25 -11.69 -7.70
N LEU A 92 13.57 -11.94 -6.43
CA LEU A 92 12.72 -11.55 -5.30
C LEU A 92 12.66 -10.03 -5.14
N CYS A 93 13.75 -9.30 -5.45
CA CYS A 93 13.72 -7.83 -5.46
C CYS A 93 12.77 -7.29 -6.55
N LEU A 94 12.78 -7.91 -7.74
CA LEU A 94 11.86 -7.54 -8.82
C LEU A 94 10.42 -7.89 -8.46
N TYR A 95 10.20 -9.04 -7.82
CA TYR A 95 8.88 -9.45 -7.36
C TYR A 95 8.34 -8.49 -6.28
N PHE A 96 9.17 -8.11 -5.32
CA PHE A 96 8.83 -7.10 -4.31
C PHE A 96 8.42 -5.77 -4.95
N ALA A 97 9.25 -5.26 -5.87
CA ALA A 97 8.95 -4.01 -6.59
C ALA A 97 7.63 -4.09 -7.36
N ARG A 98 7.32 -5.25 -7.95
CA ARG A 98 6.03 -5.49 -8.61
C ARG A 98 4.86 -5.46 -7.62
N LEU A 99 4.95 -6.14 -6.48
CA LEU A 99 3.90 -6.13 -5.46
C LEU A 99 3.63 -4.70 -4.95
N LEU A 100 4.69 -3.95 -4.66
CA LEU A 100 4.60 -2.56 -4.24
C LEU A 100 3.95 -1.68 -5.33
N ALA A 101 4.32 -1.90 -6.60
CA ALA A 101 3.71 -1.17 -7.72
C ALA A 101 2.23 -1.53 -7.93
N GLU A 102 1.84 -2.80 -7.69
CA GLU A 102 0.43 -3.22 -7.75
C GLU A 102 -0.41 -2.48 -6.69
N VAL A 103 0.07 -2.38 -5.45
CA VAL A 103 -0.55 -1.59 -4.38
C VAL A 103 -0.58 -0.09 -4.75
N GLY A 104 0.53 0.44 -5.26
CA GLY A 104 0.67 1.85 -5.63
C GLY A 104 -0.31 2.34 -6.71
N LYS A 105 -0.76 1.46 -7.61
CA LYS A 105 -1.72 1.81 -8.68
C LYS A 105 -3.02 2.38 -8.13
N TYR A 106 -3.50 1.89 -6.98
CA TYR A 106 -4.72 2.42 -6.36
C TYR A 106 -4.59 3.90 -6.03
N PHE A 107 -3.47 4.29 -5.41
CA PHE A 107 -3.23 5.68 -4.99
C PHE A 107 -2.98 6.61 -6.17
N GLU A 108 -2.31 6.14 -7.22
CA GLU A 108 -2.13 6.93 -8.44
C GLU A 108 -3.46 7.17 -9.17
N ARG A 109 -4.35 6.17 -9.22
CA ARG A 109 -5.72 6.35 -9.73
C ARG A 109 -6.50 7.36 -8.89
N GLY A 110 -6.46 7.23 -7.57
CA GLY A 110 -7.24 8.12 -6.71
C GLY A 110 -6.76 9.55 -6.66
N LYS A 111 -5.45 9.80 -6.73
CA LYS A 111 -4.93 11.17 -6.93
C LYS A 111 -5.47 11.78 -8.22
N ALA A 112 -5.47 11.02 -9.32
CA ALA A 112 -5.96 11.53 -10.61
C ALA A 112 -7.44 11.93 -10.58
N GLU A 113 -8.24 11.31 -9.70
CA GLU A 113 -9.65 11.66 -9.52
C GLU A 113 -9.88 12.76 -8.50
N PHE A 114 -9.39 12.61 -7.28
CA PHE A 114 -9.71 13.51 -6.19
C PHE A 114 -8.88 14.81 -6.18
N VAL A 115 -7.73 14.87 -6.86
CA VAL A 115 -6.93 16.11 -6.99
C VAL A 115 -7.44 17.01 -8.13
N ARG A 116 -8.19 16.46 -9.10
CA ARG A 116 -8.75 17.25 -10.22
C ARG A 116 -9.97 18.08 -9.86
N GLU A 117 -10.67 17.77 -8.77
CA GLU A 117 -11.84 18.54 -8.32
C GLU A 117 -11.47 19.81 -7.53
N GLY A 118 -10.20 19.99 -7.13
CA GLY A 118 -9.73 21.13 -6.33
C GLY A 118 -9.12 22.32 -7.08
N SER A 119 -9.08 22.32 -8.42
CA SER A 119 -8.42 23.40 -9.21
C SER A 119 -9.37 24.28 -10.04
N SER A 120 -10.69 24.18 -9.87
CA SER A 120 -11.65 25.11 -10.49
C SER A 120 -12.22 26.11 -9.49
N ALA A 121 -11.35 26.77 -8.74
CA ALA A 121 -11.71 27.92 -7.90
C ALA A 121 -10.53 28.90 -7.76
N VAL A 122 -10.11 29.50 -8.87
CA VAL A 122 -9.47 30.83 -8.91
C VAL A 122 -9.95 31.56 -10.14
#